data_AF-A0A7V3RZ39-F1
#
_entry.id   AF-A0A7V3RZ39-F1
#
_cell.length_a   1.000
_cell.length_b   1.000
_cell.length_c   1.000
_cell.angle_alpha   90.00
_cell.angle_beta   90.00
_cell.angle_gamma   90.00
#
_symmetry.space_group_name_H-M   'P 1'
#
loop_
_entity.id
_entity.type
_entity.pdbx_description
1 polymer ?
#
loop_
_entity_poly.entity_id
_entity_poly.type
_entity_poly.pdbx_seq_one_letter_code
_entity_poly.pdbx_strand_id
1 'polypeptide(L)'
;NQEDADNLKKSMLISARILFAAGAKKVITSTSCFPVINSPAEVEKFADKKVHPGDFITMAFHPMGTCRMGVQRKKSVVDLNLESWELRNLFITDASVFPTSLGVNPQETIWAFAAKCAEHIAKNVL
;
A
#
# COMPACT_ATOMS: atom_id res chain seq x y z
N ASN A 1 -6.11 11.67 -1.98
CA ASN A 1 -6.57 13.03 -1.58
C ASN A 1 -5.47 14.04 -1.96
N GLN A 2 -5.53 15.32 -1.59
CA GLN A 2 -4.47 16.29 -1.97
C GLN A 2 -3.13 15.98 -1.27
N GLU A 3 -3.17 15.58 0.00
CA GLU A 3 -1.96 15.19 0.74
C GLU A 3 -1.22 14.01 0.07
N ASP A 4 -1.95 12.99 -0.38
CA ASP A 4 -1.39 11.88 -1.13
C ASP A 4 -0.75 12.35 -2.45
N ALA A 5 -1.41 13.27 -3.15
CA ALA A 5 -0.91 13.84 -4.41
C ALA A 5 0.40 14.60 -4.20
N ASP A 6 0.49 15.38 -3.13
CA ASP A 6 1.69 16.13 -2.77
C ASP A 6 2.84 15.18 -2.38
N ASN A 7 2.52 14.11 -1.63
CA ASN A 7 3.48 13.05 -1.27
C ASN A 7 3.98 12.27 -2.50
N LEU A 8 3.10 11.93 -3.44
CA LEU A 8 3.47 11.28 -4.70
C LEU A 8 4.34 12.19 -5.57
N LYS A 9 4.03 13.48 -5.67
CA LYS A 9 4.88 14.43 -6.38
C LYS A 9 6.27 14.51 -5.76
N LYS A 10 6.34 14.61 -4.44
CA LYS A 10 7.62 14.65 -3.70
C LYS A 10 8.47 13.41 -4.00
N SER A 11 7.87 12.21 -3.96
CA SER A 11 8.61 10.97 -4.25
C SER A 11 9.08 10.91 -5.70
N MET A 12 8.27 11.37 -6.67
CA MET A 12 8.68 11.48 -8.07
C MET A 12 9.86 12.43 -8.27
N LEU A 13 9.88 13.60 -7.62
CA LEU A 13 10.98 14.55 -7.70
C LEU A 13 12.29 13.95 -7.17
N ILE A 14 12.24 13.30 -6.01
CA ILE A 14 13.40 12.62 -5.42
C ILE A 14 13.89 11.50 -6.35
N SER A 15 12.97 10.68 -6.85
CA SER A 15 13.30 9.57 -7.76
C SER A 15 13.90 10.06 -9.07
N ALA A 16 13.36 11.14 -9.65
CA ALA A 16 13.90 11.73 -10.86
C ALA A 16 15.34 12.24 -10.65
N ARG A 17 15.62 12.92 -9.53
CA ARG A 17 16.98 13.38 -9.19
C ARG A 17 17.95 12.20 -9.08
N ILE A 18 17.55 11.11 -8.41
CA ILE A 18 18.36 9.89 -8.27
C ILE A 18 18.61 9.27 -9.65
N LEU A 19 17.59 9.12 -10.50
CA LEU A 19 17.72 8.52 -11.82
C LEU A 19 18.63 9.35 -12.74
N PHE A 20 18.52 10.67 -12.72
CA PHE A 20 19.42 11.55 -13.47
C PHE A 20 20.85 11.46 -12.96
N ALA A 21 21.07 11.43 -11.64
CA ALA A 21 22.39 11.23 -11.06
C ALA A 21 22.99 9.86 -11.46
N ALA A 22 22.15 8.85 -11.67
CA ALA A 22 22.53 7.54 -12.19
C ALA A 22 22.72 7.49 -13.73
N GLY A 23 22.59 8.62 -14.43
CA GLY A 23 22.84 8.73 -15.87
C GLY A 23 21.60 8.58 -16.78
N ALA A 24 20.39 8.63 -16.22
CA ALA A 24 19.17 8.64 -17.04
C ALA A 24 19.16 9.85 -17.99
N LYS A 25 18.75 9.64 -19.24
CA LYS A 25 18.60 10.72 -20.23
C LYS A 25 17.23 11.40 -20.16
N LYS A 26 16.22 10.66 -19.72
CA LYS A 26 14.84 11.10 -19.52
C LYS A 26 14.21 10.26 -18.41
N VAL A 27 13.23 10.81 -17.71
CA VAL A 27 12.43 10.11 -16.70
C VAL A 27 10.96 10.21 -17.09
N ILE A 28 10.30 9.07 -17.26
CA ILE A 28 8.85 9.00 -17.48
C ILE A 28 8.19 9.06 -16.10
N THR A 29 7.21 9.93 -15.94
CA THR A 29 6.47 10.08 -14.68
C THR A 29 5.13 9.34 -14.77
N SER A 30 4.51 9.11 -13.62
CA SER A 30 3.14 8.57 -13.51
C SER A 30 2.10 9.69 -13.33
N THR A 31 2.30 10.83 -13.99
CA THR A 31 1.33 11.92 -14.02
C THR A 31 1.06 12.44 -15.43
N SER A 32 -0.21 12.70 -15.75
CA SER A 32 -0.64 13.27 -17.03
C SER A 32 -0.22 14.73 -17.21
N CYS A 33 -0.04 15.48 -16.12
CA CYS A 33 0.24 16.91 -16.18
C CYS A 33 1.72 17.22 -16.50
N PHE A 34 2.63 16.26 -16.32
CA PHE A 34 4.06 16.38 -16.62
C PHE A 34 4.65 14.99 -16.94
N PRO A 35 4.27 14.37 -18.06
CA PRO A 35 4.50 12.94 -18.31
C PRO A 35 5.97 12.54 -18.50
N VAL A 36 6.83 13.48 -18.89
CA VAL A 36 8.25 13.23 -19.15
C VAL A 36 9.09 14.39 -18.63
N ILE A 37 10.15 14.08 -17.88
CA ILE A 37 11.23 15.00 -17.51
C ILE A 37 12.42 14.70 -18.40
N ASN A 38 12.82 15.64 -19.26
CA ASN A 38 13.86 15.44 -20.28
C ASN A 38 15.27 15.79 -19.80
N SER A 39 15.40 16.48 -18.66
CA SER A 39 16.70 16.87 -18.12
C SER A 39 16.63 17.14 -16.61
N PRO A 40 17.77 17.15 -15.90
CA PRO A 40 17.81 17.53 -14.49
C PRO A 40 17.19 18.91 -14.21
N ALA A 41 17.36 19.87 -15.13
CA ALA A 41 16.81 21.22 -14.99
C ALA A 41 15.28 21.26 -15.07
N GLU A 42 14.64 20.28 -15.72
CA GLU A 42 13.17 20.19 -15.77
C GLU A 42 12.56 19.64 -14.47
N VAL A 43 13.38 19.07 -13.56
CA VAL A 43 12.90 18.62 -12.25
C VAL A 43 12.34 19.78 -11.44
N GLU A 44 13.00 20.94 -11.43
CA GLU A 44 12.51 22.11 -10.69
C GLU A 44 11.25 22.70 -11.34
N LYS A 45 11.15 22.66 -12.69
CA LYS A 45 9.92 23.06 -13.38
C LYS A 45 8.73 22.18 -12.96
N PHE A 46 8.95 20.89 -12.76
CA PHE A 46 7.92 20.01 -12.21
C PHE A 46 7.67 20.30 -10.73
N ALA A 47 8.70 20.64 -9.95
CA ALA A 47 8.56 21.01 -8.54
C ALA A 47 7.66 22.23 -8.33
N ASP A 48 7.67 23.20 -9.23
CA ASP A 48 6.81 24.38 -9.16
C ASP A 48 5.38 24.14 -9.68
N LYS A 49 5.17 23.06 -10.45
CA LYS A 49 3.87 22.78 -11.06
C LYS A 49 2.83 22.32 -10.04
N LYS A 50 1.69 23.00 -9.94
CA LYS A 50 0.58 22.50 -9.14
C LYS A 50 0.07 21.17 -9.71
N VAL A 51 -0.17 20.20 -8.84
CA VAL A 51 -0.73 18.88 -9.17
C VAL A 51 -2.03 18.66 -8.44
N HIS A 52 -2.93 17.91 -9.06
CA HIS A 52 -4.20 17.49 -8.51
C HIS A 52 -4.26 15.97 -8.41
N PRO A 53 -5.06 15.41 -7.48
CA PRO A 53 -5.17 13.95 -7.33
C PRO A 53 -5.53 13.21 -8.63
N GLY A 54 -6.37 13.82 -9.48
CA GLY A 54 -6.77 13.25 -10.77
C GLY A 54 -5.67 13.26 -11.85
N ASP A 55 -4.54 13.94 -11.61
CA ASP A 55 -3.42 13.96 -12.57
C ASP A 55 -2.56 12.70 -12.48
N PHE A 56 -2.74 11.87 -11.45
CA PHE A 56 -1.89 10.71 -11.21
C PHE A 56 -2.49 9.45 -11.81
N ILE A 57 -1.66 8.70 -12.54
CA ILE A 57 -2.00 7.38 -13.05
C ILE A 57 -1.47 6.38 -12.02
N THR A 58 -2.34 5.99 -11.08
CA THR A 58 -2.01 5.04 -10.01
C THR A 58 -2.58 3.67 -10.30
N MET A 59 -1.83 2.62 -9.96
CA MET A 59 -2.34 1.25 -9.89
C MET A 59 -2.13 0.72 -8.48
N ALA A 60 -3.14 0.03 -7.94
CA ALA A 60 -3.08 -0.60 -6.63
C ALA A 60 -3.41 -2.09 -6.77
N PHE A 61 -2.48 -2.95 -6.38
CA PHE A 61 -2.62 -4.41 -6.45
C PHE A 61 -2.70 -5.06 -5.07
N HIS A 62 -2.63 -4.25 -4.00
CA HIS A 62 -2.57 -4.74 -2.62
C HIS A 62 -3.68 -4.10 -1.75
N PRO A 63 -4.98 -4.31 -2.06
CA PRO A 63 -6.05 -3.92 -1.14
C PRO A 63 -5.95 -4.74 0.16
N MET A 64 -6.13 -4.07 1.30
CA MET A 64 -5.95 -4.64 2.64
C MET A 64 -6.98 -4.06 3.61
N GLY A 65 -7.26 -4.79 4.70
CA GLY A 65 -7.95 -4.25 5.88
C GLY A 65 -9.48 -4.22 5.88
N THR A 66 -10.15 -4.83 4.91
CA THR A 66 -11.63 -4.89 4.86
C THR A 66 -12.25 -5.79 5.93
N CYS A 67 -11.52 -6.77 6.47
CA CYS A 67 -11.93 -7.65 7.57
C CYS A 67 -10.94 -7.55 8.74
N ARG A 68 -10.57 -6.32 9.12
CA ARG A 68 -9.45 -6.05 10.02
C ARG A 68 -9.45 -6.88 11.30
N MET A 69 -8.29 -7.40 11.65
CA MET A 69 -7.97 -8.01 12.93
C MET A 69 -7.88 -6.94 14.03
N GLY A 70 -8.29 -7.29 15.24
CA GLY A 70 -8.10 -6.44 16.42
C GLY A 70 -8.38 -7.15 17.73
N VAL A 71 -8.27 -6.38 18.82
CA VAL A 71 -8.53 -6.86 20.20
C VAL A 71 -9.93 -6.49 20.71
N GLN A 72 -10.75 -5.81 19.90
CA GLN A 72 -12.06 -5.31 20.30
C GLN A 72 -13.09 -5.55 19.19
N ARG A 73 -14.09 -6.41 19.44
CA ARG A 73 -15.22 -6.67 18.51
C ARG A 73 -15.82 -5.41 17.88
N LYS A 74 -15.98 -4.33 18.65
CA LYS A 74 -16.56 -3.07 18.14
C LYS A 74 -15.70 -2.35 17.10
N LYS A 75 -14.43 -2.74 16.94
CA LYS A 75 -13.45 -2.06 16.09
C LYS A 75 -12.74 -3.01 15.11
N SER A 76 -13.12 -4.29 15.07
CA SER A 76 -12.49 -5.32 14.22
C SER A 76 -13.49 -6.40 13.82
N VAL A 77 -13.19 -7.11 12.74
CA VAL A 77 -14.02 -8.20 12.20
C VAL A 77 -13.56 -9.57 12.72
N VAL A 78 -12.25 -9.72 12.91
CA VAL A 78 -11.65 -10.93 13.50
C VAL A 78 -10.81 -10.60 14.72
N ASP A 79 -10.59 -11.59 15.58
CA ASP A 79 -9.68 -11.52 16.73
C ASP A 79 -8.22 -11.78 16.32
N LEU A 80 -7.29 -11.86 17.29
CA LEU A 80 -5.86 -12.11 17.02
C LEU A 80 -5.54 -13.54 16.53
N ASN A 81 -6.50 -14.46 16.63
CA ASN A 81 -6.43 -15.81 16.05
C ASN A 81 -7.05 -15.87 14.66
N LEU A 82 -7.52 -14.73 14.15
CA LEU A 82 -8.19 -14.58 12.87
C LEU A 82 -9.58 -15.22 12.80
N GLU A 83 -10.17 -15.50 13.96
CA GLU A 83 -11.54 -15.98 14.07
C GLU A 83 -12.51 -14.79 14.06
N SER A 84 -13.62 -14.95 13.34
CA SER A 84 -14.71 -13.97 13.31
C SER A 84 -15.27 -13.75 14.72
N TRP A 85 -15.49 -12.49 15.07
CA TRP A 85 -16.25 -12.20 16.29
C TRP A 85 -17.69 -12.71 16.18
N GLU A 86 -18.29 -12.66 14.99
CA GLU A 86 -19.72 -12.92 14.77
C GLU A 86 -20.06 -14.41 14.74
N LEU A 87 -19.16 -15.25 14.25
CA LEU A 87 -19.40 -16.67 14.04
C LEU A 87 -18.23 -17.51 14.58
N ARG A 88 -18.56 -18.49 15.43
CA ARG A 88 -17.57 -19.47 15.90
C ARG A 88 -17.10 -20.36 14.76
N ASN A 89 -15.83 -20.73 14.78
CA ASN A 89 -15.14 -21.57 13.81
C ASN A 89 -15.14 -21.00 12.37
N LEU A 90 -15.32 -19.69 12.21
CA LEU A 90 -15.14 -19.00 10.93
C LEU A 90 -13.85 -18.18 10.97
N PHE A 91 -12.88 -18.55 10.13
CA PHE A 91 -11.57 -17.90 10.08
C PHE A 91 -11.36 -17.18 8.74
N ILE A 92 -10.65 -16.04 8.78
CA ILE A 92 -10.27 -15.27 7.58
C ILE A 92 -8.75 -15.13 7.56
N THR A 93 -8.08 -15.52 6.48
CA THR A 93 -6.62 -15.65 6.45
C THR A 93 -5.95 -14.97 5.26
N ASP A 94 -6.59 -13.95 4.70
CA ASP A 94 -6.06 -13.14 3.59
C ASP A 94 -5.69 -11.71 4.03
N ALA A 95 -5.28 -10.85 3.09
CA ALA A 95 -4.84 -9.49 3.35
C ALA A 95 -5.90 -8.56 3.98
N SER A 96 -7.18 -8.95 3.92
CA SER A 96 -8.28 -8.21 4.54
C SER A 96 -8.15 -8.10 6.05
N VAL A 97 -7.41 -9.01 6.71
CA VAL A 97 -7.25 -9.00 8.16
C VAL A 97 -6.22 -7.98 8.65
N PHE A 98 -5.40 -7.40 7.78
CA PHE A 98 -4.39 -6.45 8.22
C PHE A 98 -5.02 -5.16 8.77
N PRO A 99 -4.58 -4.64 9.94
CA PRO A 99 -5.17 -3.43 10.51
C PRO A 99 -5.05 -2.18 9.63
N THR A 100 -4.03 -2.12 8.77
CA THR A 100 -3.73 -1.05 7.81
C THR A 100 -2.86 -1.58 6.68
N SER A 101 -2.58 -0.76 5.67
CA SER A 101 -1.61 -1.07 4.61
C SER A 101 -0.19 -1.21 5.18
N LEU A 102 0.52 -2.24 4.72
CA LEU A 102 1.92 -2.49 5.10
C LEU A 102 2.93 -1.61 4.36
N GLY A 103 2.51 -0.91 3.30
CA GLY A 103 3.39 -0.10 2.44
C GLY A 103 4.34 -0.90 1.54
N VAL A 104 4.35 -2.23 1.66
CA VAL A 104 5.17 -3.18 0.89
C VAL A 104 4.31 -4.34 0.37
N ASN A 105 4.91 -5.26 -0.40
CA ASN A 105 4.21 -6.44 -0.89
C ASN A 105 3.74 -7.33 0.29
N PRO A 106 2.42 -7.63 0.39
CA PRO A 106 1.87 -8.37 1.53
C PRO A 106 2.04 -9.90 1.46
N GLN A 107 2.48 -10.49 0.34
CA GLN A 107 2.41 -11.94 0.11
C GLN A 107 2.94 -12.79 1.28
N GLU A 108 4.19 -12.57 1.68
CA GLU A 108 4.83 -13.34 2.75
C GLU A 108 4.13 -13.13 4.11
N THR A 109 3.60 -11.93 4.34
CA THR A 109 2.85 -11.64 5.57
C THR A 109 1.52 -12.39 5.60
N ILE A 110 0.85 -12.52 4.44
CA ILE A 110 -0.38 -13.31 4.32
C ILE A 110 -0.09 -14.77 4.63
N TRP A 111 0.97 -15.35 4.05
CA TRP A 111 1.39 -16.72 4.34
C TRP A 111 1.69 -16.94 5.81
N ALA A 112 2.43 -16.04 6.45
CA ALA A 112 2.74 -16.14 7.88
C ALA A 112 1.47 -16.15 8.75
N PHE A 113 0.48 -15.30 8.43
CA PHE A 113 -0.79 -15.24 9.14
C PHE A 113 -1.64 -16.50 8.92
N ALA A 114 -1.72 -17.00 7.68
CA ALA A 114 -2.42 -18.23 7.36
C ALA A 114 -1.81 -19.43 8.08
N ALA A 115 -0.48 -19.55 8.11
CA ALA A 115 0.23 -20.61 8.82
C ALA A 115 -0.03 -20.57 10.33
N LYS A 116 0.05 -19.37 10.94
CA LYS A 116 -0.27 -19.16 12.36
C LYS A 116 -1.71 -19.57 12.68
N CYS A 117 -2.67 -19.20 11.83
CA CYS A 117 -4.07 -19.56 12.00
C CYS A 117 -4.29 -21.08 11.90
N ALA A 118 -3.66 -21.73 10.92
CA ALA A 118 -3.76 -23.18 10.76
C ALA A 118 -3.21 -23.92 11.99
N GLU A 119 -2.09 -23.48 12.55
CA GLU A 119 -1.53 -24.03 13.79
C GLU A 119 -2.48 -23.83 14.98
N HIS A 120 -3.12 -22.66 15.08
CA HIS A 120 -4.11 -22.39 16.12
C HIS A 120 -5.32 -23.34 16.02
N ILE A 121 -5.86 -23.52 14.81
CA ILE A 121 -6.98 -24.42 14.54
C ILE A 121 -6.60 -25.86 14.94
N ALA A 122 -5.43 -26.34 14.50
CA ALA A 122 -4.98 -27.69 14.77
C ALA A 122 -4.75 -28.00 16.25
N LYS A 123 -4.40 -26.99 17.06
CA LYS A 123 -4.09 -27.17 18.50
C LYS A 123 -5.27 -26.93 19.43
N ASN A 124 -6.22 -26.06 19.05
CA ASN A 124 -7.20 -25.52 19.99
C ASN A 124 -8.66 -25.65 19.52
N VAL A 125 -8.90 -25.98 18.25
CA VAL A 125 -10.25 -26.02 17.66
C VAL A 125 -10.63 -27.45 17.25
N LEU A 126 -9.68 -28.20 16.69
CA LEU A 126 -9.78 -29.64 16.45
C LEU A 126 -9.49 -30.43 17.73
#